data_AF-A0A251TPA6-F1
#
_entry.id   AF-A0A251TPA6-F1
#
_cell.length_a   1.000
_cell.length_b   1.000
_cell.length_c   1.000
_cell.angle_alpha   90.00
_cell.angle_beta   90.00
_cell.angle_gamma   90.00
#
_symmetry.space_group_name_H-M   'P 1'
#
loop_
_entity.id
_entity.type
_entity.pdbx_description
1 polymer ?
#
loop_
_entity_poly.entity_id
_entity_poly.type
_entity_poly.pdbx_seq_one_letter_code
_entity_poly.pdbx_strand_id
1 'polypeptide(L)'
;MKKLKGCLYSASESNTKLPDLGPDLIMSEILPRLPAKCVGRAKKVCKEWLSCISSKEFVMMHCRHMCKGSRQKILSIGQESCFISSTTVDLVDEKTMITLPFHVRPSDVWILSSLNGLLCVCLRNTFEMLIWNPLIRSCINISDSKSYGFFKIYSDAVGLYIDSSNDYRVLHIKRGRFTVDVMAYSRRTSHWKRIPFLQKRHYHTNGYVWSGGGTFCEDGLYFTVFQFWLAGDIVIIRFDVNTETFSEIGFPYVGNGETCQGNLVNMNNKLHVFVSHGFIDMAVDLWRYEGEHWSKVMLFPKISYIPTPVWCSITHVSSEEKCFVMTDWGEVYEIDLNKKTCDLFIPSDWNHAIRTAMYVETIVPASLQ
;
A
#
# COMPACT_ATOMS: atom_id res chain seq x y z
N MET A 1 -53.38 4.57 -21.71
CA MET A 1 -53.72 5.99 -21.48
C MET A 1 -54.11 6.21 -20.02
N LYS A 2 -53.30 6.93 -19.24
CA LYS A 2 -53.72 7.91 -18.23
C LYS A 2 -52.51 8.71 -17.76
N LYS A 3 -52.70 10.02 -17.72
CA LYS A 3 -51.71 11.10 -17.56
C LYS A 3 -51.14 11.17 -16.14
N LEU A 4 -49.89 11.62 -16.02
CA LEU A 4 -49.44 12.46 -14.91
C LEU A 4 -49.04 13.83 -15.48
N LYS A 5 -49.92 14.82 -15.27
CA LYS A 5 -49.60 16.26 -15.25
C LYS A 5 -48.68 16.44 -14.02
N GLY A 6 -47.59 17.20 -14.00
CA GLY A 6 -47.36 18.54 -14.52
C GLY A 6 -46.88 19.39 -13.33
N CYS A 7 -45.61 19.79 -13.33
CA CYS A 7 -45.10 20.92 -12.55
C CYS A 7 -44.25 21.76 -13.50
N LEU A 8 -44.93 22.64 -14.22
CA LEU A 8 -44.31 23.74 -14.95
C LEU A 8 -43.93 24.79 -13.90
N TYR A 9 -42.67 24.82 -13.50
CA TYR A 9 -42.06 26.06 -13.04
C TYR A 9 -41.68 26.83 -14.29
N SER A 10 -42.33 27.98 -14.49
CA SER A 10 -41.90 28.99 -15.45
C SER A 10 -40.55 29.56 -14.98
N ALA A 11 -39.46 28.94 -15.41
CA ALA A 11 -38.15 29.58 -15.36
C ALA A 11 -38.10 30.55 -16.53
N SER A 12 -37.98 31.84 -16.21
CA SER A 12 -37.54 32.85 -17.17
C SER A 12 -36.27 32.35 -17.86
N GLU A 13 -36.27 32.33 -19.19
CA GLU A 13 -35.09 32.08 -20.02
C GLU A 13 -34.09 33.24 -19.82
N SER A 14 -33.39 33.24 -18.69
CA SER A 14 -32.09 33.88 -18.64
C SER A 14 -31.14 32.97 -19.42
N ASN A 15 -30.90 33.31 -20.68
CA ASN A 15 -29.89 32.69 -21.53
C ASN A 15 -28.50 33.07 -21.00
N THR A 16 -28.19 32.63 -19.78
CA THR A 16 -26.85 32.64 -19.23
C THR A 16 -26.12 31.50 -19.90
N LYS A 17 -25.45 31.79 -21.03
CA LYS A 17 -24.45 30.88 -21.58
C LYS A 17 -23.51 30.52 -20.43
N LEU A 18 -23.51 29.26 -20.02
CA LEU A 18 -22.49 28.73 -19.12
C LEU A 18 -21.12 29.13 -19.71
N PRO A 19 -20.19 29.64 -18.88
CA PRO A 19 -18.85 29.96 -19.37
C PRO A 19 -18.26 28.72 -20.04
N ASP A 20 -17.71 28.90 -21.25
CA ASP A 20 -17.00 27.82 -21.94
C ASP A 20 -15.76 27.46 -21.12
N LEU A 21 -15.81 26.30 -20.47
CA LEU A 21 -14.71 25.74 -19.71
C LEU A 21 -13.75 25.15 -20.74
N GLY A 22 -12.76 25.93 -21.17
CA GLY A 22 -11.81 25.51 -22.21
C GLY A 22 -11.17 24.13 -21.93
N PRO A 23 -10.76 23.38 -22.98
CA PRO A 23 -10.26 22.01 -22.85
C PRO A 23 -9.13 21.84 -21.82
N ASP A 24 -8.25 22.84 -21.72
CA ASP A 24 -7.12 22.83 -20.78
C ASP A 24 -7.57 22.81 -19.33
N LEU A 25 -8.60 23.59 -18.98
CA LEU A 25 -9.17 23.62 -17.63
C LEU A 25 -9.85 22.28 -17.29
N ILE A 26 -10.55 21.68 -18.27
CA ILE A 26 -11.15 20.35 -18.09
C ILE A 26 -10.06 19.31 -17.79
N MET A 27 -8.96 19.33 -18.56
CA MET A 27 -7.88 18.35 -18.45
C MET A 27 -6.99 18.52 -17.21
N SER A 28 -6.75 19.76 -16.77
CA SER A 28 -5.87 20.06 -15.64
C SER A 28 -6.60 20.15 -14.30
N GLU A 29 -7.84 20.63 -14.28
CA GLU A 29 -8.55 20.95 -13.03
C GLU A 29 -9.75 20.04 -12.75
N ILE A 30 -10.45 19.56 -13.80
CA ILE A 30 -11.69 18.80 -13.60
C ILE A 30 -11.41 17.29 -13.59
N LEU A 31 -10.98 16.73 -14.72
CA LEU A 31 -10.79 15.28 -14.87
C LEU A 31 -9.83 14.67 -13.84
N PRO A 32 -8.69 15.31 -13.46
CA PRO A 32 -7.77 14.72 -12.49
C PRO A 32 -8.36 14.57 -11.08
N ARG A 33 -9.44 15.30 -10.77
CA ARG A 33 -10.12 15.24 -9.47
C ARG A 33 -11.26 14.22 -9.43
N LEU A 34 -11.67 13.70 -10.59
CA LEU A 34 -12.75 12.72 -10.70
C LEU A 34 -12.30 11.31 -10.26
N PRO A 35 -13.24 10.46 -9.80
CA PRO A 35 -12.96 9.06 -9.51
C PRO A 35 -12.33 8.34 -10.71
N ALA A 36 -11.37 7.45 -10.45
CA ALA A 36 -10.62 6.74 -11.49
C ALA A 36 -11.50 6.00 -12.51
N LYS A 37 -12.64 5.45 -12.07
CA LYS A 37 -13.64 4.82 -12.97
C LYS A 37 -14.20 5.82 -13.99
N CYS A 38 -14.50 7.05 -13.58
CA CYS A 38 -15.00 8.09 -14.47
C CYS A 38 -13.93 8.52 -15.49
N VAL A 39 -12.69 8.70 -15.02
CA VAL A 39 -11.55 9.04 -15.88
C VAL A 39 -11.25 7.92 -16.89
N GLY A 40 -11.34 6.66 -16.47
CA GLY A 40 -11.24 5.52 -17.38
C GLY A 40 -12.32 5.49 -18.47
N ARG A 41 -13.55 5.94 -18.16
CA ARG A 41 -14.62 6.12 -19.16
C ARG A 41 -14.34 7.30 -20.09
N ALA A 42 -13.78 8.38 -19.56
CA ALA A 42 -13.41 9.58 -20.33
C ALA A 42 -12.37 9.27 -21.44
N LYS A 43 -11.52 8.26 -21.25
CA LYS A 43 -10.62 7.75 -22.31
C LYS A 43 -11.36 7.27 -23.57
N LYS A 44 -12.66 6.97 -23.49
CA LYS A 44 -13.47 6.49 -24.62
C LYS A 44 -14.19 7.60 -25.40
N VAL A 45 -14.03 8.86 -25.01
CA VAL A 45 -14.73 10.00 -25.63
C VAL A 45 -14.19 10.29 -27.03
N CYS A 46 -12.87 10.52 -27.15
CA CYS A 46 -12.17 10.69 -28.42
C CYS A 46 -10.67 10.35 -28.29
N LYS A 47 -9.94 10.37 -29.42
CA LYS A 47 -8.51 10.02 -29.47
C LYS A 47 -7.64 11.01 -28.71
N GLU A 48 -7.98 12.29 -28.76
CA GLU A 48 -7.28 13.36 -28.06
C GLU A 48 -7.39 13.15 -26.54
N TRP A 49 -8.59 12.84 -26.04
CA TRP A 49 -8.81 12.54 -24.62
C TRP A 49 -8.07 11.28 -24.18
N LEU A 50 -8.10 10.22 -25.00
CA LEU A 50 -7.32 9.01 -24.73
C LEU A 50 -5.83 9.33 -24.58
N SER A 51 -5.27 10.13 -25.50
CA SER A 51 -3.87 10.56 -25.49
C SER A 51 -3.54 11.39 -24.26
N CYS A 52 -4.32 12.45 -23.98
CA CYS A 52 -4.10 13.33 -22.84
C CYS A 52 -4.20 12.58 -21.50
N ILE A 53 -5.24 11.77 -21.31
CA ILE A 53 -5.47 11.03 -20.06
C ILE A 53 -4.44 9.91 -19.86
N SER A 54 -3.87 9.37 -20.94
CA SER A 54 -2.82 8.34 -20.87
C SER A 54 -1.41 8.92 -20.74
N SER A 55 -1.26 10.24 -20.84
CA SER A 55 0.02 10.92 -20.59
C SER A 55 0.49 10.70 -19.15
N LYS A 56 1.81 10.69 -18.97
CA LYS A 56 2.42 10.52 -17.66
C LYS A 56 2.03 11.65 -16.71
N GLU A 57 1.98 12.87 -17.24
CA GLU A 57 1.65 14.10 -16.54
C GLU A 57 0.23 14.02 -15.95
N PHE A 58 -0.74 13.62 -16.77
CA PHE A 58 -2.12 13.46 -16.33
C PHE A 58 -2.25 12.35 -15.29
N VAL A 59 -1.63 11.18 -15.53
CA VAL A 59 -1.69 10.03 -14.60
C VAL A 59 -1.12 10.40 -13.23
N MET A 60 0.01 11.11 -13.17
CA MET A 60 0.59 11.58 -11.91
C MET A 60 -0.28 12.61 -11.21
N MET A 61 -0.85 13.56 -11.96
CA MET A 61 -1.74 14.59 -11.42
C MET A 61 -3.01 13.96 -10.82
N HIS A 62 -3.65 13.05 -11.55
CA HIS A 62 -4.79 12.27 -11.06
C HIS A 62 -4.42 11.46 -9.82
N CYS A 63 -3.29 10.76 -9.85
CA CYS A 63 -2.80 9.98 -8.72
C CYS A 63 -2.61 10.83 -7.46
N ARG A 64 -1.99 12.00 -7.55
CA ARG A 64 -1.80 12.93 -6.42
C ARG A 64 -3.14 13.36 -5.81
N HIS A 65 -4.19 13.49 -6.62
CA HIS A 65 -5.53 13.76 -6.11
C HIS A 65 -6.20 12.55 -5.46
N MET A 66 -5.99 11.35 -5.98
CA MET A 66 -6.57 10.13 -5.42
C MET A 66 -5.88 9.67 -4.15
N CYS A 67 -4.58 9.90 -4.02
CA CYS A 67 -3.79 9.49 -2.84
C CYS A 67 -3.99 10.40 -1.61
N LYS A 68 -4.92 11.37 -1.66
CA LYS A 68 -5.30 12.15 -0.47
C LYS A 68 -6.16 11.30 0.47
N GLY A 69 -5.97 11.48 1.79
CA GLY A 69 -6.42 10.55 2.84
C GLY A 69 -7.90 10.15 2.87
N SER A 70 -8.80 10.89 2.21
CA SER A 70 -10.25 10.59 2.18
C SER A 70 -10.69 9.59 1.10
N ARG A 71 -9.77 9.10 0.26
CA ARG A 71 -10.08 8.25 -0.91
C ARG A 71 -9.45 6.86 -0.86
N GLN A 72 -8.91 6.49 0.29
CA GLN A 72 -8.39 5.15 0.51
C GLN A 72 -9.53 4.14 0.60
N LYS A 73 -9.26 2.92 0.16
CA LYS A 73 -10.16 1.77 0.17
C LYS A 73 -9.40 0.56 0.70
N ILE A 74 -10.11 -0.48 1.08
CA ILE A 74 -9.50 -1.76 1.47
C ILE A 74 -9.71 -2.73 0.30
N LEU A 75 -8.62 -3.32 -0.19
CA LEU A 75 -8.67 -4.48 -1.06
C LEU A 75 -8.58 -5.73 -0.21
N SER A 76 -9.56 -6.62 -0.33
CA SER A 76 -9.61 -7.90 0.36
C SER A 76 -9.52 -9.04 -0.65
N ILE A 77 -8.63 -9.99 -0.38
CA ILE A 77 -8.46 -11.22 -1.14
C ILE A 77 -8.88 -12.38 -0.22
N GLY A 78 -10.03 -12.96 -0.51
CA GLY A 78 -10.55 -14.14 0.18
C GLY A 78 -10.18 -15.44 -0.55
N GLN A 79 -10.85 -16.53 -0.17
CA GLN A 79 -10.57 -17.86 -0.75
C GLN A 79 -10.95 -17.95 -2.23
N GLU A 80 -12.14 -17.49 -2.57
CA GLU A 80 -12.75 -17.61 -3.90
C GLU A 80 -13.01 -16.26 -4.60
N SER A 81 -12.92 -15.16 -3.86
CA SER A 81 -13.21 -13.84 -4.40
C SER A 81 -12.24 -12.77 -3.92
N CYS A 82 -12.15 -11.70 -4.70
CA CYS A 82 -11.43 -10.48 -4.37
C CYS A 82 -12.38 -9.30 -4.51
N PHE A 83 -12.35 -8.37 -3.57
CA PHE A 83 -13.24 -7.20 -3.59
C PHE A 83 -12.56 -5.97 -2.99
N ILE A 84 -13.04 -4.80 -3.39
CA ILE A 84 -12.67 -3.50 -2.82
C ILE A 84 -13.85 -2.99 -2.00
N SER A 85 -13.61 -2.60 -0.76
CA SER A 85 -14.56 -1.96 0.15
C SER A 85 -14.13 -0.54 0.53
N SER A 86 -15.10 0.33 0.81
CA SER A 86 -14.83 1.67 1.37
C SER A 86 -14.30 1.57 2.81
N THR A 87 -13.47 2.54 3.22
CA THR A 87 -13.03 2.71 4.61
C THR A 87 -14.02 3.51 5.46
N THR A 88 -15.03 4.14 4.84
CA THR A 88 -16.03 4.95 5.55
C THR A 88 -17.20 4.09 6.04
N VAL A 89 -17.47 4.15 7.34
CA VAL A 89 -18.53 3.39 8.05
C VAL A 89 -19.92 3.56 7.41
N ASP A 90 -20.20 4.70 6.77
CA ASP A 90 -21.50 4.98 6.16
C ASP A 90 -21.72 4.29 4.78
N LEU A 91 -20.69 3.63 4.22
CA LEU A 91 -20.72 3.02 2.88
C LEU A 91 -20.19 1.57 2.85
N VAL A 92 -20.22 0.88 3.99
CA VAL A 92 -19.67 -0.49 4.16
C VAL A 92 -20.30 -1.51 3.18
N ASP A 93 -21.49 -1.22 2.63
CA ASP A 93 -22.17 -2.08 1.66
C ASP A 93 -21.70 -1.94 0.21
N GLU A 94 -20.88 -0.93 -0.16
CA GLU A 94 -20.35 -0.83 -1.53
C GLU A 94 -19.11 -1.71 -1.73
N LYS A 95 -19.32 -3.02 -1.91
CA LYS A 95 -18.27 -3.96 -2.34
C LYS A 95 -18.20 -4.02 -3.86
N THR A 96 -17.06 -3.63 -4.43
CA THR A 96 -16.78 -3.85 -5.85
C THR A 96 -16.01 -5.16 -6.02
N MET A 97 -16.61 -6.14 -6.68
CA MET A 97 -15.93 -7.40 -7.02
C MET A 97 -14.84 -7.19 -8.06
N ILE A 98 -13.68 -7.79 -7.83
CA ILE A 98 -12.50 -7.73 -8.70
C ILE A 98 -12.33 -9.06 -9.42
N THR A 99 -12.24 -8.97 -10.74
CA THR A 99 -11.84 -10.10 -11.59
C THR A 99 -10.33 -10.11 -11.72
N LEU A 100 -9.69 -11.23 -11.38
CA LEU A 100 -8.25 -11.39 -11.57
C LEU A 100 -7.93 -11.46 -13.07
N PRO A 101 -6.95 -10.69 -13.56
CA PRO A 101 -6.52 -10.75 -14.97
C PRO A 101 -5.59 -11.94 -15.26
N PHE A 102 -5.36 -12.83 -14.30
CA PHE A 102 -4.47 -13.98 -14.38
C PHE A 102 -5.14 -15.24 -13.79
N HIS A 103 -4.73 -16.41 -14.27
CA HIS A 103 -5.40 -17.69 -14.00
C HIS A 103 -4.91 -18.36 -12.70
N VAL A 104 -5.29 -17.80 -11.55
CA VAL A 104 -5.05 -18.41 -10.23
C VAL A 104 -6.27 -18.23 -9.33
N ARG A 105 -6.36 -19.04 -8.26
CA ARG A 105 -7.37 -18.81 -7.22
C ARG A 105 -6.99 -17.55 -6.43
N PRO A 106 -7.96 -16.75 -5.97
CA PRO A 106 -7.67 -15.58 -5.13
C PRO A 106 -6.82 -15.91 -3.90
N SER A 107 -7.05 -17.03 -3.23
CA SER A 107 -6.24 -17.52 -2.10
C SER A 107 -4.75 -17.75 -2.41
N ASP A 108 -4.39 -17.90 -3.69
CA ASP A 108 -3.01 -18.07 -4.13
C ASP A 108 -2.33 -16.73 -4.47
N VAL A 109 -2.98 -15.58 -4.23
CA VAL A 109 -2.42 -14.23 -4.46
C VAL A 109 -1.99 -13.58 -3.15
N TRP A 110 -0.71 -13.21 -3.05
CA TRP A 110 -0.15 -12.55 -1.87
C TRP A 110 0.24 -11.12 -2.19
N ILE A 111 -0.26 -10.15 -1.43
CA ILE A 111 0.13 -8.76 -1.57
C ILE A 111 1.46 -8.55 -0.83
N LEU A 112 2.48 -8.08 -1.54
CA LEU A 112 3.82 -7.84 -0.99
C LEU A 112 4.03 -6.37 -0.65
N SER A 113 3.52 -5.47 -1.49
CA SER A 113 3.65 -4.03 -1.33
C SER A 113 2.56 -3.30 -2.12
N SER A 114 2.20 -2.09 -1.70
CA SER A 114 1.25 -1.23 -2.41
C SER A 114 1.81 0.20 -2.52
N LEU A 115 1.57 0.84 -3.67
CA LEU A 115 1.93 2.24 -3.90
C LEU A 115 1.02 2.84 -4.96
N ASN A 116 0.31 3.92 -4.63
CA ASN A 116 -0.44 4.73 -5.60
C ASN A 116 -1.44 3.92 -6.47
N GLY A 117 -2.07 2.90 -5.86
CA GLY A 117 -3.00 2.00 -6.57
C GLY A 117 -2.34 0.89 -7.38
N LEU A 118 -1.01 0.82 -7.43
CA LEU A 118 -0.30 -0.38 -7.87
C LEU A 118 -0.05 -1.31 -6.69
N LEU A 119 -0.16 -2.59 -6.96
CA LEU A 119 0.18 -3.68 -6.04
C LEU A 119 1.33 -4.47 -6.64
N CYS A 120 2.30 -4.82 -5.81
CA CYS A 120 3.22 -5.90 -6.10
C CYS A 120 2.66 -7.15 -5.43
N VAL A 121 2.35 -8.17 -6.22
CA VAL A 121 1.78 -9.43 -5.74
C VAL A 121 2.66 -10.61 -6.11
N CYS A 122 2.63 -11.67 -5.29
CA CYS A 122 3.23 -12.96 -5.58
C CYS A 122 2.14 -14.00 -5.81
N LEU A 123 2.34 -14.87 -6.80
CA LEU A 123 1.53 -16.07 -6.98
C LEU A 123 2.11 -17.22 -6.16
N ARG A 124 1.35 -17.81 -5.25
CA ARG A 124 1.84 -18.82 -4.30
C ARG A 124 2.26 -20.13 -4.99
N ASN A 125 1.64 -20.47 -6.10
CA ASN A 125 1.89 -21.69 -6.85
C ASN A 125 3.17 -21.64 -7.71
N THR A 126 3.50 -20.46 -8.27
CA THR A 126 4.67 -20.29 -9.16
C THR A 126 5.79 -19.45 -8.53
N PHE A 127 5.50 -18.75 -7.43
CA PHE A 127 6.35 -17.75 -6.78
C PHE A 127 6.63 -16.52 -7.64
N GLU A 128 5.98 -16.37 -8.79
CA GLU A 128 6.16 -15.24 -9.69
C GLU A 128 5.58 -13.96 -9.09
N MET A 129 6.32 -12.86 -9.28
CA MET A 129 5.85 -11.53 -8.93
C MET A 129 5.18 -10.84 -10.11
N LEU A 130 4.10 -10.13 -9.80
CA LEU A 130 3.41 -9.26 -10.75
C LEU A 130 3.24 -7.86 -10.17
N ILE A 131 3.24 -6.87 -11.07
CA ILE A 131 2.68 -5.55 -10.78
C ILE A 131 1.23 -5.58 -11.27
N TRP A 132 0.30 -5.14 -10.43
CA TRP A 132 -1.13 -5.22 -10.70
C TRP A 132 -1.86 -3.95 -10.28
N ASN A 133 -2.70 -3.42 -11.18
CA ASN A 133 -3.76 -2.47 -10.86
C ASN A 133 -5.13 -3.17 -11.00
N PRO A 134 -5.78 -3.55 -9.89
CA PRO A 134 -7.10 -4.17 -9.86
C PRO A 134 -8.18 -3.40 -10.63
N LEU A 135 -8.18 -2.07 -10.54
CA LEU A 135 -9.28 -1.25 -11.05
C LEU A 135 -9.37 -1.27 -12.57
N ILE A 136 -8.22 -1.09 -13.23
CA ILE A 136 -8.13 -1.03 -14.69
C ILE A 136 -7.74 -2.40 -15.30
N ARG A 137 -7.68 -3.45 -14.47
CA ARG A 137 -7.32 -4.82 -14.87
C ARG A 137 -5.98 -4.90 -15.62
N SER A 138 -5.05 -4.01 -15.27
CA SER A 138 -3.72 -3.96 -15.85
C SER A 138 -2.78 -4.79 -14.98
N CYS A 139 -2.09 -5.76 -15.55
CA CYS A 139 -1.08 -6.55 -14.86
C CYS A 139 0.12 -6.82 -15.77
N ILE A 140 1.29 -6.98 -15.16
CA ILE A 140 2.51 -7.43 -15.83
C ILE A 140 3.26 -8.40 -14.92
N ASN A 141 3.68 -9.54 -15.47
CA ASN A 141 4.61 -10.45 -14.79
C ASN A 141 6.02 -9.85 -14.91
N ILE A 142 6.68 -9.64 -13.77
CA ILE A 142 8.03 -9.07 -13.70
C ILE A 142 9.09 -10.15 -13.48
N SER A 143 8.71 -11.43 -13.53
CA SER A 143 9.61 -12.57 -13.42
C SER A 143 10.29 -12.85 -14.76
N ASP A 144 11.57 -13.25 -14.72
CA ASP A 144 12.35 -13.48 -15.93
C ASP A 144 13.15 -14.80 -15.91
N SER A 145 13.80 -15.10 -17.04
CA SER A 145 14.59 -16.33 -17.21
C SER A 145 15.85 -16.40 -16.34
N LYS A 146 16.28 -15.29 -15.73
CA LYS A 146 17.40 -15.26 -14.76
C LYS A 146 16.91 -15.52 -13.33
N SER A 147 15.67 -15.99 -13.21
CA SER A 147 14.97 -16.20 -11.94
C SER A 147 14.78 -14.90 -11.14
N TYR A 148 14.92 -13.71 -11.73
CA TYR A 148 14.48 -12.49 -11.08
C TYR A 148 12.95 -12.46 -11.02
N GLY A 149 12.38 -11.75 -10.05
CA GLY A 149 10.94 -11.71 -9.87
C GLY A 149 10.31 -12.93 -9.19
N PHE A 150 11.09 -13.92 -8.73
CA PHE A 150 10.56 -15.06 -7.97
C PHE A 150 10.71 -14.83 -6.46
N PHE A 151 9.60 -14.63 -5.75
CA PHE A 151 9.57 -14.25 -4.34
C PHE A 151 9.54 -15.47 -3.41
N LYS A 152 10.50 -15.54 -2.47
CA LYS A 152 10.50 -16.54 -1.42
C LYS A 152 9.85 -16.03 -0.15
N ILE A 153 8.68 -16.58 0.11
CA ILE A 153 7.87 -16.40 1.31
C ILE A 153 8.70 -16.55 2.60
N TYR A 154 8.52 -15.61 3.54
CA TYR A 154 9.23 -15.49 4.83
C TYR A 154 10.75 -15.27 4.77
N SER A 155 11.34 -15.27 3.58
CA SER A 155 12.79 -15.06 3.41
C SER A 155 13.08 -13.69 2.81
N ASP A 156 12.38 -13.36 1.72
CA ASP A 156 12.63 -12.17 0.92
C ASP A 156 11.86 -10.95 1.44
N ALA A 157 12.35 -9.76 1.08
CA ALA A 157 11.67 -8.50 1.32
C ALA A 157 11.47 -7.76 -0.01
N VAL A 158 10.30 -7.12 -0.17
CA VAL A 158 9.92 -6.42 -1.40
C VAL A 158 9.27 -5.09 -1.09
N GLY A 159 9.59 -4.06 -1.87
CA GLY A 159 8.92 -2.77 -1.74
C GLY A 159 8.76 -2.04 -3.07
N LEU A 160 7.58 -1.49 -3.29
CA LEU A 160 7.31 -0.54 -4.38
C LEU A 160 7.79 0.85 -3.98
N TYR A 161 8.42 1.54 -4.92
CA TYR A 161 8.84 2.94 -4.76
C TYR A 161 8.74 3.69 -6.09
N ILE A 162 8.81 5.02 -6.01
CA ILE A 162 8.91 5.89 -7.18
C ILE A 162 10.24 6.65 -7.12
N ASP A 163 10.98 6.66 -8.22
CA ASP A 163 12.24 7.42 -8.30
C ASP A 163 12.00 8.89 -8.69
N SER A 164 13.04 9.72 -8.63
CA SER A 164 12.99 11.14 -9.02
C SER A 164 12.56 11.38 -10.47
N SER A 165 12.67 10.36 -11.32
CA SER A 165 12.19 10.40 -12.70
C SER A 165 10.72 9.98 -12.83
N ASN A 166 9.99 9.82 -11.72
CA ASN A 166 8.63 9.32 -11.65
C ASN A 166 8.44 7.94 -12.28
N ASP A 167 9.47 7.10 -12.23
CA ASP A 167 9.38 5.70 -12.62
C ASP A 167 8.97 4.84 -11.42
N TYR A 168 8.01 3.94 -11.63
CA TYR A 168 7.59 3.01 -10.60
C TYR A 168 8.52 1.81 -10.62
N ARG A 169 9.03 1.45 -9.46
CA ARG A 169 10.07 0.44 -9.33
C ARG A 169 9.76 -0.52 -8.21
N VAL A 170 10.30 -1.72 -8.32
CA VAL A 170 10.20 -2.77 -7.30
C VAL A 170 11.61 -3.08 -6.82
N LEU A 171 11.89 -2.90 -5.54
CA LEU A 171 13.10 -3.41 -4.91
C LEU A 171 12.79 -4.83 -4.41
N HIS A 172 13.63 -5.79 -4.78
CA HIS A 172 13.55 -7.17 -4.32
C HIS A 172 14.87 -7.53 -3.63
N ILE A 173 14.80 -7.78 -2.32
CA ILE A 173 15.91 -8.24 -1.50
C ILE A 173 15.74 -9.76 -1.34
N LYS A 174 16.52 -10.51 -2.12
CA LYS A 174 16.55 -11.96 -2.07
C LYS A 174 17.51 -12.43 -1.01
N ARG A 175 17.04 -13.32 -0.14
CA ARG A 175 17.83 -13.82 0.99
C ARG A 175 18.06 -15.32 0.88
N GLY A 176 19.33 -15.68 0.82
CA GLY A 176 19.81 -17.05 0.91
C GLY A 176 20.55 -17.30 2.21
N ARG A 177 21.06 -18.52 2.38
CA ARG A 177 21.87 -18.87 3.54
C ARG A 177 23.19 -18.08 3.50
N PHE A 178 23.28 -17.02 4.30
CA PHE A 178 24.42 -16.09 4.36
C PHE A 178 24.62 -15.22 3.10
N THR A 179 23.66 -15.17 2.19
CA THR A 179 23.73 -14.37 0.96
C THR A 179 22.55 -13.42 0.87
N VAL A 180 22.81 -12.20 0.42
CA VAL A 180 21.78 -11.21 0.10
C VAL A 180 22.06 -10.72 -1.32
N ASP A 181 21.06 -10.83 -2.19
CA ASP A 181 21.12 -10.30 -3.55
C ASP A 181 19.97 -9.33 -3.76
N VAL A 182 20.28 -8.12 -4.22
CA VAL A 182 19.30 -7.03 -4.32
C VAL A 182 19.14 -6.62 -5.77
N MET A 183 17.89 -6.62 -6.22
CA MET A 183 17.51 -6.26 -7.57
C MET A 183 16.44 -5.18 -7.55
N ALA A 184 16.53 -4.22 -8.46
CA ALA A 184 15.53 -3.18 -8.68
C ALA A 184 14.95 -3.32 -10.08
N TYR A 185 13.65 -3.58 -10.19
CA TYR A 185 12.93 -3.58 -11.46
C TYR A 185 12.49 -2.15 -11.80
N SER A 186 12.70 -1.71 -13.03
CA SER A 186 12.13 -0.49 -13.59
C SER A 186 10.92 -0.82 -14.44
N ARG A 187 9.74 -0.25 -14.12
CA ARG A 187 8.55 -0.38 -14.95
C ARG A 187 8.74 0.29 -16.30
N ARG A 188 9.46 1.41 -16.36
CA ARG A 188 9.73 2.13 -17.62
C ARG A 188 10.59 1.32 -18.58
N THR A 189 11.67 0.72 -18.10
CA THR A 189 12.57 -0.04 -18.99
C THR A 189 12.20 -1.51 -19.08
N SER A 190 11.32 -2.02 -18.21
CA SER A 190 10.97 -3.43 -18.09
C SER A 190 12.17 -4.34 -17.82
N HIS A 191 13.13 -3.88 -17.03
CA HIS A 191 14.36 -4.62 -16.73
C HIS A 191 14.74 -4.55 -15.25
N TRP A 192 15.37 -5.62 -14.77
CA TRP A 192 16.01 -5.68 -13.47
C TRP A 192 17.44 -5.14 -13.51
N LYS A 193 17.79 -4.34 -12.52
CA LYS A 193 19.15 -3.85 -12.26
C LYS A 193 19.62 -4.36 -10.90
N ARG A 194 20.86 -4.83 -10.83
CA ARG A 194 21.46 -5.23 -9.55
C ARG A 194 21.88 -4.01 -8.74
N ILE A 195 21.59 -4.02 -7.44
CA ILE A 195 21.94 -2.96 -6.50
C ILE A 195 22.94 -3.52 -5.47
N PRO A 196 24.06 -2.84 -5.21
CA PRO A 196 24.97 -3.22 -4.13
C PRO A 196 24.28 -3.13 -2.77
N PHE A 197 24.43 -4.16 -1.95
CA PHE A 197 23.90 -4.18 -0.59
C PHE A 197 25.03 -4.02 0.45
N LEU A 198 24.65 -3.70 1.69
CA LEU A 198 25.55 -3.65 2.83
C LEU A 198 26.33 -4.97 2.93
N GLN A 199 27.65 -4.92 3.08
CA GLN A 199 28.48 -6.12 3.11
C GLN A 199 28.60 -6.68 4.53
N LYS A 200 28.54 -8.02 4.64
CA LYS A 200 28.90 -8.80 5.85
C LYS A 200 28.23 -8.33 7.15
N ARG A 201 26.89 -8.27 7.18
CA ARG A 201 26.12 -7.92 8.39
C ARG A 201 25.50 -9.16 9.05
N HIS A 202 25.29 -9.11 10.37
CA HIS A 202 24.73 -10.22 11.14
C HIS A 202 23.32 -10.63 10.69
N TYR A 203 22.55 -9.67 10.18
CA TYR A 203 21.20 -9.89 9.66
C TYR A 203 21.12 -10.50 8.24
N HIS A 204 22.26 -10.87 7.66
CA HIS A 204 22.30 -11.72 6.46
C HIS A 204 22.03 -13.19 6.79
N THR A 205 22.05 -13.55 8.07
CA THR A 205 21.80 -14.93 8.52
C THR A 205 20.30 -15.20 8.64
N ASN A 206 19.94 -16.49 8.66
CA ASN A 206 18.57 -16.93 8.90
C ASN A 206 18.07 -16.65 10.34
N GLY A 207 18.95 -16.16 11.22
CA GLY A 207 18.57 -15.73 12.57
C GLY A 207 17.81 -14.40 12.59
N TYR A 208 17.70 -13.71 11.45
CA TYR A 208 16.98 -12.45 11.33
C TYR A 208 15.84 -12.55 10.32
N VAL A 209 14.68 -12.02 10.70
CA VAL A 209 13.48 -11.94 9.88
C VAL A 209 13.32 -10.49 9.42
N TRP A 210 12.98 -10.32 8.14
CA TRP A 210 12.72 -9.02 7.54
C TRP A 210 11.22 -8.81 7.40
N SER A 211 10.77 -7.56 7.42
CA SER A 211 9.42 -7.23 6.95
C SER A 211 9.27 -7.66 5.49
N GLY A 212 8.22 -8.41 5.18
CA GLY A 212 7.96 -8.87 3.80
C GLY A 212 7.70 -7.71 2.84
N GLY A 213 7.07 -6.64 3.34
CA GLY A 213 6.82 -5.39 2.63
C GLY A 213 7.71 -4.25 3.09
N GLY A 214 8.13 -3.41 2.15
CA GLY A 214 8.82 -2.14 2.41
C GLY A 214 7.86 -0.96 2.41
N THR A 215 8.13 0.02 3.27
CA THR A 215 7.35 1.26 3.38
C THR A 215 8.07 2.39 2.66
N PHE A 216 7.46 2.92 1.60
CA PHE A 216 8.02 4.05 0.86
C PHE A 216 7.58 5.38 1.48
N CYS A 217 8.56 6.22 1.83
CA CYS A 217 8.33 7.52 2.44
C CYS A 217 9.40 8.51 1.97
N GLU A 218 8.94 9.66 1.45
CA GLU A 218 9.79 10.70 0.86
C GLU A 218 10.73 10.17 -0.23
N ASP A 219 11.99 9.95 0.11
CA ASP A 219 13.06 9.48 -0.75
C ASP A 219 13.65 8.13 -0.27
N GLY A 220 13.03 7.50 0.72
CA GLY A 220 13.48 6.26 1.32
C GLY A 220 12.47 5.15 1.18
N LEU A 221 12.98 3.93 0.97
CA LEU A 221 12.23 2.69 1.16
C LEU A 221 12.77 1.98 2.39
N TYR A 222 11.89 1.73 3.36
CA TYR A 222 12.28 1.30 4.70
C TYR A 222 11.78 -0.13 5.00
N PHE A 223 12.62 -0.93 5.66
CA PHE A 223 12.34 -2.30 6.07
C PHE A 223 12.72 -2.50 7.53
N THR A 224 11.90 -3.24 8.30
CA THR A 224 12.29 -3.66 9.65
C THR A 224 12.99 -5.02 9.60
N VAL A 225 14.00 -5.18 10.44
CA VAL A 225 14.79 -6.41 10.56
C VAL A 225 14.93 -6.74 12.03
N PHE A 226 14.45 -7.92 12.45
CA PHE A 226 14.46 -8.33 13.84
C PHE A 226 15.04 -9.73 14.01
N GLN A 227 15.69 -9.97 15.15
CA GLN A 227 16.28 -11.28 15.46
C GLN A 227 15.21 -12.26 15.98
N PHE A 228 15.28 -13.51 15.54
CA PHE A 228 14.38 -14.58 15.95
C PHE A 228 14.69 -15.05 17.39
N TRP A 229 13.65 -15.38 18.17
CA TRP A 229 13.68 -16.03 19.50
C TRP A 229 14.32 -15.29 20.70
N LEU A 230 14.86 -14.09 20.53
CA LEU A 230 15.38 -13.30 21.65
C LEU A 230 14.68 -11.94 21.66
N ALA A 231 14.62 -11.27 22.81
CA ALA A 231 14.39 -9.82 22.89
C ALA A 231 15.59 -9.10 22.26
N GLY A 232 15.81 -9.35 20.97
CA GLY A 232 17.00 -9.00 20.22
C GLY A 232 16.83 -7.71 19.44
N ASP A 233 17.94 -7.22 18.92
CA ASP A 233 17.99 -5.93 18.25
C ASP A 233 17.04 -5.88 17.05
N ILE A 234 16.29 -4.78 16.97
CA ILE A 234 15.55 -4.40 15.77
C ILE A 234 16.35 -3.30 15.10
N VAL A 235 16.58 -3.46 13.79
CA VAL A 235 17.23 -2.46 12.94
C VAL A 235 16.28 -2.10 11.82
N ILE A 236 16.28 -0.83 11.42
CA ILE A 236 15.57 -0.37 10.24
C ILE A 236 16.59 -0.17 9.13
N ILE A 237 16.34 -0.80 7.98
CA ILE A 237 17.16 -0.64 6.79
C ILE A 237 16.48 0.35 5.86
N ARG A 238 17.14 1.46 5.55
CA ARG A 238 16.72 2.45 4.56
C ARG A 238 17.45 2.19 3.25
N PHE A 239 16.71 2.12 2.17
CA PHE A 239 17.21 2.25 0.81
C PHE A 239 16.89 3.66 0.30
N ASP A 240 17.92 4.45 0.05
CA ASP A 240 17.79 5.77 -0.56
C ASP A 240 17.52 5.62 -2.06
N VAL A 241 16.36 6.07 -2.52
CA VAL A 241 15.92 5.83 -3.91
C VAL A 241 16.63 6.72 -4.92
N ASN A 242 17.26 7.80 -4.48
CA ASN A 242 17.96 8.74 -5.34
C ASN A 242 19.42 8.33 -5.55
N THR A 243 20.10 7.93 -4.47
CA THR A 243 21.49 7.48 -4.55
C THR A 243 21.61 5.97 -4.79
N GLU A 244 20.52 5.22 -4.67
CA GLU A 244 20.48 3.75 -4.70
C GLU A 244 21.42 3.09 -3.68
N THR A 245 21.53 3.69 -2.49
CA THR A 245 22.39 3.18 -1.40
C THR A 245 21.60 2.76 -0.17
N PHE A 246 22.15 1.84 0.60
CA PHE A 246 21.56 1.37 1.85
C PHE A 246 22.22 2.03 3.06
N SER A 247 21.41 2.32 4.08
CA SER A 247 21.86 2.77 5.40
C SER A 247 21.04 2.11 6.50
N GLU A 248 21.59 2.15 7.72
CA GLU A 248 20.94 1.64 8.92
C GLU A 248 20.37 2.81 9.73
N ILE A 249 19.19 2.59 10.30
CA ILE A 249 18.52 3.52 11.21
C ILE A 249 18.23 2.76 12.50
N GLY A 250 18.49 3.40 13.64
CA GLY A 250 18.17 2.84 14.95
C GLY A 250 16.66 2.67 15.13
N PHE A 251 16.25 1.66 15.86
CA PHE A 251 14.85 1.47 16.25
C PHE A 251 14.49 2.35 17.46
N PRO A 252 13.25 2.84 17.61
CA PRO A 252 12.84 3.56 18.82
C PRO A 252 13.08 2.73 20.09
N TYR A 253 13.59 3.39 21.13
CA TYR A 253 13.85 2.74 22.40
C TYR A 253 12.54 2.55 23.19
N VAL A 254 12.19 1.29 23.46
CA VAL A 254 10.97 0.90 24.17
C VAL A 254 11.33 0.11 25.43
N GLY A 255 11.88 0.80 26.42
CA GLY A 255 12.21 0.21 27.72
C GLY A 255 13.22 -0.95 27.65
N ASN A 256 13.54 -1.54 28.81
CA ASN A 256 14.48 -2.66 28.89
C ASN A 256 13.72 -3.99 29.01
N GLY A 257 13.97 -4.91 28.08
CA GLY A 257 13.67 -6.34 28.24
C GLY A 257 12.31 -6.84 27.73
N GLU A 258 11.47 -5.97 27.15
CA GLU A 258 10.22 -6.40 26.54
C GLU A 258 10.43 -6.82 25.08
N THR A 259 9.78 -7.91 24.66
CA THR A 259 9.69 -8.28 23.25
C THR A 259 8.93 -7.19 22.51
N CYS A 260 9.52 -6.63 21.46
CA CYS A 260 8.90 -5.62 20.63
C CYS A 260 8.92 -6.00 19.14
N GLN A 261 8.02 -5.41 18.36
CA GLN A 261 7.99 -5.47 16.91
C GLN A 261 7.60 -4.11 16.35
N GLY A 262 8.16 -3.76 15.20
CA GLY A 262 7.88 -2.50 14.51
C GLY A 262 7.22 -2.70 13.16
N ASN A 263 6.14 -1.97 12.94
CA ASN A 263 5.49 -1.85 11.63
C ASN A 263 5.61 -0.41 11.13
N LEU A 264 6.36 -0.25 10.04
CA LEU A 264 6.62 1.06 9.44
C LEU A 264 5.43 1.49 8.60
N VAL A 265 5.02 2.74 8.76
CA VAL A 265 3.94 3.34 7.99
C VAL A 265 4.34 4.74 7.52
N ASN A 266 3.82 5.14 6.37
CA ASN A 266 3.92 6.51 5.89
C ASN A 266 2.62 7.25 6.25
N MET A 267 2.72 8.24 7.12
CA MET A 267 1.63 9.16 7.46
C MET A 267 1.98 10.56 6.98
N ASN A 268 1.21 11.13 6.06
CA ASN A 268 1.41 12.50 5.57
C ASN A 268 2.86 12.79 5.12
N ASN A 269 3.46 11.86 4.38
CA ASN A 269 4.87 11.90 3.95
C ASN A 269 5.89 11.96 5.09
N LYS A 270 5.52 11.48 6.29
CA LYS A 270 6.45 11.31 7.40
C LYS A 270 6.50 9.85 7.82
N LEU A 271 7.71 9.36 8.05
CA LEU A 271 7.93 7.99 8.48
C LEU A 271 7.50 7.84 9.93
N HIS A 272 6.61 6.88 10.17
CA HIS A 272 6.20 6.47 11.49
C HIS A 272 6.42 4.98 11.68
N VAL A 273 6.48 4.54 12.93
CA VAL A 273 6.47 3.13 13.28
C VAL A 273 5.49 2.91 14.40
N PHE A 274 4.63 1.92 14.23
CA PHE A 274 3.90 1.36 15.34
C PHE A 274 4.76 0.30 16.01
N VAL A 275 4.98 0.48 17.31
CA VAL A 275 5.74 -0.46 18.11
C VAL A 275 4.80 -1.21 19.02
N SER A 276 4.62 -2.49 18.74
CA SER A 276 3.90 -3.40 19.62
C SER A 276 4.89 -4.00 20.61
N HIS A 277 4.61 -3.91 21.91
CA HIS A 277 5.50 -4.43 22.95
C HIS A 277 4.70 -5.01 24.13
N GLY A 278 5.35 -5.91 24.87
CA GLY A 278 4.73 -6.70 25.94
C GLY A 278 4.65 -8.18 25.60
N PHE A 279 4.02 -8.96 26.48
CA PHE A 279 3.86 -10.42 26.32
C PHE A 279 2.43 -10.87 26.64
N ILE A 280 1.94 -10.57 27.84
CA ILE A 280 0.56 -10.88 28.28
C ILE A 280 -0.36 -9.69 28.01
N ASP A 281 0.03 -8.51 28.50
CA ASP A 281 -0.60 -7.24 28.12
C ASP A 281 0.20 -6.66 26.96
N MET A 282 -0.42 -6.54 25.79
CA MET A 282 0.20 -5.86 24.65
C MET A 282 -0.12 -4.36 24.72
N ALA A 283 0.91 -3.54 24.63
CA ALA A 283 0.80 -2.11 24.38
C ALA A 283 1.25 -1.82 22.95
N VAL A 284 0.65 -0.78 22.36
CA VAL A 284 1.06 -0.27 21.05
C VAL A 284 1.43 1.19 21.24
N ASP A 285 2.59 1.57 20.72
CA ASP A 285 3.07 2.94 20.70
C ASP A 285 3.18 3.42 19.25
N LEU A 286 2.87 4.68 19.01
CA LEU A 286 3.16 5.33 17.72
C LEU A 286 4.36 6.25 17.87
N TRP A 287 5.37 6.05 17.03
CA TRP A 287 6.57 6.87 16.97
C TRP A 287 6.73 7.51 15.59
N ARG A 288 7.30 8.72 15.56
CA ARG A 288 7.63 9.47 14.35
C ARG A 288 9.13 9.66 14.23
N TYR A 289 9.66 9.42 13.03
CA TYR A 289 11.06 9.69 12.70
C TYR A 289 11.20 11.07 12.08
N GLU A 290 12.03 11.93 12.66
CA GLU A 290 12.28 13.29 12.19
C GLU A 290 13.67 13.74 12.64
N GLY A 291 14.45 14.31 11.71
CA GLY A 291 15.80 14.81 12.02
C GLY A 291 16.73 13.76 12.64
N GLU A 292 16.70 12.53 12.14
CA GLU A 292 17.47 11.36 12.65
C GLU A 292 17.10 10.84 14.04
N HIS A 293 15.96 11.29 14.59
CA HIS A 293 15.52 10.88 15.92
C HIS A 293 14.08 10.36 15.91
N TRP A 294 13.80 9.42 16.81
CA TRP A 294 12.45 8.94 17.07
C TRP A 294 11.80 9.75 18.20
N SER A 295 10.58 10.20 17.96
CA SER A 295 9.74 10.86 18.96
C SER A 295 8.43 10.10 19.14
N LYS A 296 8.03 9.86 20.39
CA LYS A 296 6.76 9.19 20.68
C LYS A 296 5.62 10.17 20.46
N VAL A 297 4.67 9.80 19.61
CA VAL A 297 3.51 10.62 19.23
C VAL A 297 2.27 10.23 20.03
N MET A 298 2.08 8.93 20.27
CA MET A 298 0.89 8.44 20.96
C MET A 298 1.15 7.16 21.76
N LEU A 299 0.44 7.04 22.88
CA LEU A 299 0.31 5.83 23.69
C LEU A 299 -1.11 5.30 23.51
N PHE A 300 -1.26 4.06 23.07
CA PHE A 300 -2.56 3.39 23.07
C PHE A 300 -2.82 2.73 24.43
N PRO A 301 -4.08 2.71 24.92
CA PRO A 301 -4.41 1.95 26.11
C PRO A 301 -4.05 0.47 25.93
N LYS A 302 -3.62 -0.20 27.01
CA LYS A 302 -3.31 -1.63 26.99
C LYS A 302 -4.50 -2.41 26.42
N ILE A 303 -4.24 -3.23 25.42
CA ILE A 303 -5.27 -4.10 24.85
C ILE A 303 -5.25 -5.40 25.65
N SER A 304 -6.18 -5.53 26.60
CA SER A 304 -6.37 -6.75 27.38
C SER A 304 -7.02 -7.84 26.52
N TYR A 305 -6.54 -9.08 26.61
CA TYR A 305 -7.10 -10.26 25.91
C TYR A 305 -7.01 -10.23 24.38
N ILE A 306 -5.81 -10.03 23.84
CA ILE A 306 -5.50 -10.56 22.50
C ILE A 306 -4.93 -11.97 22.70
N PRO A 307 -5.60 -13.05 22.26
CA PRO A 307 -5.03 -14.39 22.38
C PRO A 307 -3.72 -14.49 21.58
N THR A 308 -2.60 -14.69 22.27
CA THR A 308 -1.20 -14.92 21.78
C THR A 308 -1.03 -15.62 20.43
N PRO A 309 0.09 -15.44 19.68
CA PRO A 309 0.90 -14.24 19.47
C PRO A 309 0.37 -13.53 18.23
N VAL A 310 -0.49 -12.54 18.40
CA VAL A 310 -0.99 -11.77 17.27
C VAL A 310 0.07 -10.74 16.92
N TRP A 311 0.99 -11.16 16.06
CA TRP A 311 1.81 -10.21 15.32
C TRP A 311 0.84 -9.44 14.42
N CYS A 312 0.69 -8.15 14.71
CA CYS A 312 -0.13 -7.25 13.91
C CYS A 312 0.76 -6.62 12.87
N SER A 313 0.38 -6.67 11.59
CA SER A 313 0.96 -5.80 10.58
C SER A 313 0.07 -4.57 10.47
N ILE A 314 0.51 -3.48 11.11
CA ILE A 314 -0.19 -2.20 10.95
C ILE A 314 0.15 -1.68 9.58
N THR A 315 -0.75 -1.91 8.65
CA THR A 315 -0.49 -1.62 7.25
C THR A 315 -0.76 -0.14 6.97
N HIS A 316 -1.72 0.52 7.64
CA HIS A 316 -2.20 1.83 7.18
C HIS A 316 -2.84 2.77 8.21
N VAL A 317 -2.95 4.03 7.78
CA VAL A 317 -3.46 5.17 8.53
C VAL A 317 -4.36 5.95 7.58
N SER A 318 -5.61 6.14 7.94
CA SER A 318 -6.56 6.94 7.18
C SER A 318 -6.72 8.33 7.81
N SER A 319 -6.98 9.32 6.96
CA SER A 319 -7.22 10.75 7.27
C SER A 319 -7.06 11.18 8.73
N GLU A 320 -5.90 11.75 9.08
CA GLU A 320 -5.48 12.50 10.31
C GLU A 320 -5.90 12.02 11.73
N GLU A 321 -6.89 11.13 11.85
CA GLU A 321 -7.61 10.82 13.08
C GLU A 321 -7.89 9.32 13.23
N LYS A 322 -7.70 8.47 12.21
CA LYS A 322 -8.02 7.02 12.29
C LYS A 322 -6.98 6.12 11.65
N CYS A 323 -6.46 5.13 12.36
CA CYS A 323 -5.55 4.11 11.84
C CYS A 323 -6.25 2.78 11.63
N PHE A 324 -5.76 1.95 10.72
CA PHE A 324 -6.25 0.59 10.54
C PHE A 324 -5.12 -0.40 10.80
N VAL A 325 -5.32 -1.25 11.78
CA VAL A 325 -4.37 -2.30 12.18
C VAL A 325 -4.88 -3.62 11.64
N MET A 326 -4.07 -4.28 10.81
CA MET A 326 -4.39 -5.62 10.35
C MET A 326 -3.62 -6.65 11.17
N THR A 327 -4.28 -7.73 11.58
CA THR A 327 -3.60 -8.87 12.19
C THR A 327 -3.11 -9.84 11.13
N ASP A 328 -2.11 -10.67 11.44
CA ASP A 328 -1.67 -11.74 10.54
C ASP A 328 -2.80 -12.73 10.17
N TRP A 329 -3.87 -12.75 10.96
CA TRP A 329 -5.07 -13.56 10.74
C TRP A 329 -6.13 -12.88 9.87
N GLY A 330 -5.90 -11.63 9.46
CA GLY A 330 -6.76 -10.87 8.56
C GLY A 330 -7.86 -10.07 9.26
N GLU A 331 -7.85 -9.97 10.59
CA GLU A 331 -8.72 -9.04 11.31
C GLU A 331 -8.24 -7.62 11.05
N VAL A 332 -9.17 -6.68 10.89
CA VAL A 332 -8.85 -5.26 10.77
C VAL A 332 -9.47 -4.53 11.95
N TYR A 333 -8.65 -3.79 12.69
CA TYR A 333 -9.08 -2.91 13.77
C TYR A 333 -8.97 -1.46 13.31
N GLU A 334 -10.00 -0.67 13.57
CA GLU A 334 -9.97 0.79 13.45
C GLU A 334 -9.48 1.38 14.77
N ILE A 335 -8.49 2.26 14.70
CA ILE A 335 -7.93 2.98 15.85
C ILE A 335 -8.21 4.46 15.66
N ASP A 336 -9.07 5.06 16.47
CA ASP A 336 -9.29 6.50 16.46
C ASP A 336 -8.18 7.18 17.28
N LEU A 337 -7.27 7.89 16.61
CA LEU A 337 -6.14 8.61 17.21
C LEU A 337 -6.60 9.72 18.17
N ASN A 338 -7.74 10.36 17.88
CA ASN A 338 -8.27 11.43 18.73
C ASN A 338 -8.93 10.88 19.98
N LYS A 339 -9.77 9.86 19.82
CA LYS A 339 -10.51 9.24 20.94
C LYS A 339 -9.69 8.20 21.69
N LYS A 340 -8.56 7.76 21.13
CA LYS A 340 -7.72 6.67 21.63
C LYS A 340 -8.51 5.37 21.81
N THR A 341 -9.47 5.10 20.92
CA THR A 341 -10.25 3.86 20.90
C THR A 341 -9.69 2.88 19.87
N CYS A 342 -9.97 1.60 20.06
CA CYS A 342 -9.60 0.52 19.15
C CYS A 342 -10.81 -0.40 18.99
N ASP A 343 -11.43 -0.36 17.82
CA ASP A 343 -12.68 -1.04 17.52
C ASP A 343 -12.46 -2.08 16.41
N LEU A 344 -13.02 -3.28 16.53
CA LEU A 344 -12.92 -4.31 15.49
C LEU A 344 -13.74 -3.87 14.26
N PHE A 345 -13.07 -3.67 13.13
CA PHE A 345 -13.67 -3.18 11.89
C PHE A 345 -14.04 -4.33 10.95
N ILE A 346 -13.14 -5.29 10.74
CA ILE A 346 -13.39 -6.52 9.97
C ILE A 346 -13.03 -7.73 10.84
N PRO A 347 -13.99 -8.57 11.23
CA PRO A 347 -13.70 -9.82 11.92
C PRO A 347 -13.02 -10.82 10.97
N SER A 348 -12.09 -11.63 11.49
CA SER A 348 -11.59 -12.78 10.75
C SER A 348 -12.62 -13.90 10.75
N ASP A 349 -12.90 -14.49 9.59
CA ASP A 349 -13.51 -15.81 9.55
C ASP A 349 -12.40 -16.85 9.77
N TRP A 350 -12.48 -17.63 10.84
CA TRP A 350 -11.48 -18.64 11.21
C TRP A 350 -11.20 -19.68 10.10
N ASN A 351 -12.13 -19.81 9.14
CA ASN A 351 -12.01 -20.69 7.98
C ASN A 351 -11.32 -20.04 6.76
N HIS A 352 -11.15 -18.71 6.74
CA HIS A 352 -10.72 -17.97 5.56
C HIS A 352 -9.74 -16.86 5.96
N ALA A 353 -8.44 -17.10 5.82
CA ALA A 353 -7.44 -16.05 5.95
C ALA A 353 -7.66 -15.00 4.84
N ILE A 354 -8.43 -13.95 5.12
CA ILE A 354 -8.62 -12.82 4.22
C ILE A 354 -7.34 -11.99 4.27
N ARG A 355 -6.66 -11.87 3.13
CA ARG A 355 -5.52 -10.97 3.02
C ARG A 355 -6.02 -9.61 2.58
N THR A 356 -5.73 -8.57 3.36
CA THR A 356 -6.11 -7.22 2.99
C THR A 356 -4.90 -6.33 2.73
N ALA A 357 -5.10 -5.30 1.91
CA ALA A 357 -4.17 -4.19 1.78
C ALA A 357 -4.97 -2.93 1.52
N MET A 358 -4.48 -1.77 1.96
CA MET A 358 -5.09 -0.54 1.50
C MET A 358 -4.74 -0.29 0.05
N TYR A 359 -5.73 0.29 -0.59
CA TYR A 359 -5.80 0.45 -2.01
C TYR A 359 -6.34 1.83 -2.33
N VAL A 360 -5.73 2.46 -3.31
CA VAL A 360 -6.25 3.72 -3.87
C VAL A 360 -6.65 3.42 -5.30
N GLU A 361 -7.88 3.77 -5.65
CA GLU A 361 -8.35 3.65 -7.02
C GLU A 361 -7.67 4.69 -7.91
N THR A 362 -6.66 4.27 -8.68
CA THR A 362 -5.94 5.13 -9.62
C THR A 362 -5.98 4.56 -11.05
N ILE A 363 -5.68 5.42 -12.02
CA ILE A 363 -5.53 5.02 -13.43
C ILE A 363 -4.09 4.62 -13.79
N VAL A 364 -3.21 4.46 -12.80
CA VAL A 364 -1.80 4.15 -13.02
C VAL A 364 -1.67 2.75 -13.63
N PRO A 365 -1.13 2.61 -14.85
CA PRO A 365 -1.03 1.30 -15.50
C PRO A 365 0.12 0.48 -14.92
N ALA A 366 -0.05 -0.85 -14.91
CA ALA A 366 0.99 -1.78 -14.48
C ALA A 366 2.13 -1.88 -15.51
N SER A 367 1.82 -1.73 -16.80
CA SER A 367 2.76 -1.65 -17.90
C SER A 367 2.57 -0.36 -18.70
N LEU A 368 3.66 0.18 -19.25
CA LEU A 368 3.58 1.23 -20.26
C LEU A 368 3.43 0.51 -21.60
N GLN A 369 2.27 0.65 -22.25
CA GLN A 369 2.01 0.10 -23.58
C GLN A 369 2.73 0.88 -24.66
#